data_AF-A0A351VDF7-F1
#
_entry.id   AF-A0A351VDF7-F1
#
_cell.length_a   1.000
_cell.length_b   1.000
_cell.length_c   1.000
_cell.angle_alpha   90.00
_cell.angle_beta   90.00
_cell.angle_gamma   90.00
#
_symmetry.space_group_name_H-M   'P 1'
#
loop_
_entity.id
_entity.type
_entity.pdbx_description
1 polymer ?
#
loop_
_entity_poly.entity_id
_entity_poly.type
_entity_poly.pdbx_seq_one_letter_code
_entity_poly.pdbx_strand_id
1 'polypeptide(L)'
;MKLGEQGVTYLSFPPNFQTAENKAMGYVVDRQMKKLLAMVRKISVWSDLDKVEPRYFDFLAASLRAPYYSSEYDDDIRLGILKRTLQTYMFSGTVLAEEELLKNIFADAEFIPWYQYGGKP
;
A
#
# COMPACT_ATOMS: atom_id res chain seq x y z
N MET A 1 15.06 21.97 6.40
CA MET A 1 15.26 22.00 4.94
C MET A 1 14.95 20.60 4.40
N LYS A 2 13.98 20.45 3.50
CA LYS A 2 13.61 19.13 2.93
C LYS A 2 14.22 18.96 1.54
N LEU A 3 14.66 17.75 1.22
CA LEU A 3 15.16 17.41 -0.12
C LEU A 3 14.12 17.75 -1.19
N GLY A 4 14.55 18.46 -2.25
CA GLY A 4 13.72 18.89 -3.37
C GLY A 4 12.96 20.21 -3.18
N GLU A 5 13.14 20.92 -2.06
CA GLU A 5 12.77 22.34 -1.96
C GLU A 5 13.73 23.20 -2.79
N GLN A 6 13.28 24.35 -3.29
CA GLN A 6 14.13 25.21 -4.12
C GLN A 6 15.26 25.84 -3.29
N GLY A 7 16.49 25.72 -3.79
CA GLY A 7 17.68 26.31 -3.16
C GLY A 7 18.38 25.38 -2.16
N VAL A 8 17.87 24.16 -1.95
CA VAL A 8 18.45 23.16 -1.05
C VAL A 8 19.79 22.68 -1.55
N THR A 9 19.82 22.26 -2.80
CA THR A 9 21.05 21.77 -3.42
C THR A 9 22.09 22.89 -3.47
N TYR A 10 21.68 24.13 -3.76
CA TYR A 10 22.60 25.27 -3.78
C TYR A 10 23.25 25.55 -2.42
N LEU A 11 22.45 25.52 -1.35
CA LEU A 11 22.94 25.75 0.01
C LEU A 11 23.83 24.62 0.55
N SER A 12 23.76 23.43 -0.07
CA SER A 12 24.66 22.32 0.24
C SER A 12 26.06 22.46 -0.36
N PHE A 13 26.25 23.35 -1.35
CA PHE A 13 27.57 23.59 -1.92
C PHE A 13 28.47 24.40 -0.98
N PRO A 14 29.78 24.08 -0.92
CA PRO A 14 30.72 24.88 -0.16
C PRO A 14 30.83 26.32 -0.73
N PRO A 15 31.23 27.30 0.08
CA PRO A 15 31.11 28.73 -0.27
C PRO A 15 31.81 29.14 -1.56
N ASN A 16 32.92 28.47 -1.90
CA ASN A 16 33.68 28.69 -3.14
C ASN A 16 32.93 28.25 -4.42
N PHE A 17 31.91 27.41 -4.31
CA PHE A 17 31.09 26.92 -5.42
C PHE A 17 29.70 27.58 -5.46
N GLN A 18 29.43 28.58 -4.62
CA GLN A 18 28.16 29.32 -4.62
C GLN A 18 28.14 30.44 -5.68
N THR A 19 28.30 30.04 -6.95
CA THR A 19 28.25 30.93 -8.12
C THR A 19 26.83 31.01 -8.70
N ALA A 20 26.58 32.02 -9.54
CA ALA A 20 25.30 32.16 -10.23
C ALA A 20 24.96 30.95 -11.13
N GLU A 21 25.98 30.36 -11.77
CA GLU A 21 25.84 29.15 -12.59
C GLU A 21 25.41 27.95 -11.73
N ASN A 22 26.07 27.74 -10.58
CA ASN A 22 25.75 26.63 -9.68
C ASN A 22 24.41 26.83 -8.98
N LYS A 23 23.92 28.07 -8.85
CA LYS A 23 22.54 28.35 -8.41
C LYS A 23 21.51 27.85 -9.42
N ALA A 24 21.74 28.08 -10.71
CA ALA A 24 20.88 27.55 -11.77
C ALA A 24 20.93 26.02 -11.84
N MET A 25 22.12 25.42 -11.69
CA MET A 25 22.26 23.97 -11.60
C MET A 25 21.52 23.38 -10.39
N GLY A 26 21.72 23.96 -9.20
CA GLY A 26 21.03 23.54 -7.98
C GLY A 26 19.51 23.60 -8.10
N TYR A 27 18.97 24.64 -8.74
CA TYR A 27 17.54 24.76 -9.04
C TYR A 27 17.02 23.61 -9.90
N VAL A 28 17.75 23.23 -10.96
CA VAL A 28 17.35 22.12 -11.83
C VAL A 28 17.40 20.80 -11.06
N VAL A 29 18.45 20.57 -10.27
CA VAL A 29 18.60 19.37 -9.44
C VAL A 29 17.45 19.26 -8.43
N ASP A 30 17.14 20.34 -7.69
CA ASP A 30 16.02 20.38 -6.74
C ASP A 30 14.70 20.00 -7.42
N ARG A 31 14.46 20.51 -8.64
CA ARG A 31 13.26 20.20 -9.43
C ARG A 31 13.20 18.73 -9.83
N GLN A 32 14.31 18.13 -10.27
CA GLN A 32 14.33 16.70 -10.62
C GLN A 32 14.21 15.83 -9.38
N MET A 33 14.86 16.19 -8.28
CA MET A 33 14.75 15.50 -6.99
C MET A 33 13.31 15.52 -6.48
N LYS A 34 12.59 16.63 -6.62
CA LYS A 34 11.17 16.70 -6.27
C LYS A 34 10.32 15.71 -7.07
N LYS A 35 10.58 15.56 -8.37
CA LYS A 35 9.89 14.58 -9.22
C LYS A 35 10.25 13.14 -8.82
N LEU A 36 11.53 12.86 -8.57
CA LEU A 36 11.98 11.56 -8.13
C LEU A 36 11.33 11.17 -6.80
N LEU A 37 11.31 12.08 -5.82
CA LEU A 37 10.67 11.83 -4.53
C LEU A 37 9.16 11.56 -4.66
N ALA A 38 8.48 12.20 -5.62
CA ALA A 38 7.08 11.90 -5.90
C ALA A 38 6.90 10.48 -6.45
N MET A 39 7.83 9.99 -7.29
CA MET A 39 7.81 8.61 -7.78
C MET A 39 8.16 7.60 -6.69
N VAL A 40 9.15 7.90 -5.85
CA VAL A 40 9.58 7.03 -4.73
C VAL A 40 8.44 6.76 -3.76
N ARG A 41 7.53 7.73 -3.52
CA ARG A 41 6.33 7.50 -2.70
C ARG A 41 5.44 6.38 -3.24
N LYS A 42 5.44 6.13 -4.55
CA LYS A 42 4.68 5.03 -5.17
C LYS A 42 5.33 3.66 -5.02
N ILE A 43 6.62 3.59 -4.63
CA ILE A 43 7.34 2.33 -4.43
C ILE A 43 6.93 1.66 -3.11
N SER A 44 6.42 2.43 -2.16
CA SER A 44 6.03 1.97 -0.82
C SER A 44 4.70 1.19 -0.82
N VAL A 45 4.52 0.30 -1.79
CA VAL A 45 3.27 -0.44 -2.04
C VAL A 45 2.84 -1.28 -0.84
N TRP A 46 3.81 -1.87 -0.12
CA TRP A 46 3.53 -2.74 1.03
C TRP A 46 3.36 -2.02 2.36
N SER A 47 3.96 -0.83 2.51
CA SER A 47 3.86 -0.07 3.76
C SER A 47 2.68 0.89 3.78
N ASP A 48 2.11 1.21 2.62
CA ASP A 48 1.03 2.19 2.47
C ASP A 48 0.04 1.75 1.37
N LEU A 49 -0.64 0.62 1.61
CA LEU A 49 -1.66 0.07 0.72
C LEU A 49 -2.81 1.05 0.43
N ASP A 50 -3.10 1.98 1.36
CA ASP A 50 -4.13 3.00 1.21
C ASP A 50 -3.89 3.99 0.07
N LYS A 51 -2.63 4.20 -0.32
CA LYS A 51 -2.26 5.11 -1.41
C LYS A 51 -2.00 4.41 -2.74
N VAL A 52 -2.19 3.10 -2.80
CA VAL A 52 -2.00 2.33 -4.02
C VAL A 52 -3.18 2.55 -4.96
N GLU A 53 -2.88 2.83 -6.23
CA GLU A 53 -3.90 3.02 -7.25
C GLU A 53 -4.61 1.67 -7.55
N PRO A 54 -5.96 1.62 -7.64
CA PRO A 54 -6.71 0.36 -7.76
C PRO A 54 -6.32 -0.54 -8.94
N ARG A 55 -5.79 0.06 -10.03
CA ARG A 55 -5.26 -0.69 -11.18
C ARG A 55 -4.13 -1.69 -10.83
N TYR A 56 -3.51 -1.55 -9.66
CA TYR A 56 -2.44 -2.44 -9.20
C TYR A 56 -2.93 -3.54 -8.25
N PHE A 57 -4.20 -3.51 -7.81
CA PHE A 57 -4.71 -4.46 -6.83
C PHE A 57 -4.65 -5.91 -7.32
N ASP A 58 -4.95 -6.18 -8.59
CA ASP A 58 -4.89 -7.55 -9.13
C ASP A 58 -3.47 -8.10 -9.15
N PHE A 59 -2.49 -7.26 -9.52
CA PHE A 59 -1.08 -7.64 -9.49
C PHE A 59 -0.61 -7.92 -8.07
N LEU A 60 -1.06 -7.13 -7.09
CA LEU A 60 -0.72 -7.34 -5.68
C LEU A 60 -1.37 -8.61 -5.14
N ALA A 61 -2.64 -8.83 -5.46
CA ALA A 61 -3.36 -10.04 -5.07
C ALA A 61 -2.67 -11.28 -5.61
N ALA A 62 -2.25 -11.27 -6.88
CA ALA A 62 -1.48 -12.35 -7.49
C ALA A 62 -0.13 -12.57 -6.79
N SER A 63 0.59 -11.49 -6.45
CA SER A 63 1.89 -11.58 -5.79
C SER A 63 1.80 -12.13 -4.35
N LEU A 64 0.74 -11.78 -3.62
CA LEU A 64 0.47 -12.29 -2.28
C LEU A 64 -0.25 -13.64 -2.26
N ARG A 65 -0.76 -14.08 -3.41
CA ARG A 65 -1.73 -15.18 -3.51
C ARG A 65 -2.91 -14.91 -2.55
N ALA A 66 -3.47 -13.72 -2.63
CA ALA A 66 -4.52 -13.29 -1.72
C ALA A 66 -5.73 -14.25 -1.80
N PRO A 67 -6.09 -14.94 -0.70
CA PRO A 67 -7.20 -15.88 -0.71
C PRO A 67 -8.51 -15.11 -0.86
N TYR A 68 -9.49 -15.74 -1.54
CA TYR A 68 -10.85 -15.21 -1.75
C TYR A 68 -10.95 -13.91 -2.54
N TYR A 69 -9.85 -13.42 -3.12
CA TYR A 69 -9.84 -12.22 -3.94
C TYR A 69 -10.51 -12.45 -5.30
N SER A 70 -11.33 -11.49 -5.75
CA SER A 70 -11.89 -11.42 -7.10
C SER A 70 -11.71 -10.01 -7.67
N SER A 71 -11.40 -9.93 -8.97
CA SER A 71 -11.32 -8.65 -9.70
C SER A 71 -12.69 -8.02 -9.96
N GLU A 72 -13.78 -8.75 -9.70
CA GLU A 72 -15.17 -8.26 -9.84
C GLU A 72 -15.66 -7.46 -8.62
N TYR A 73 -14.91 -7.51 -7.51
CA TYR A 73 -15.28 -6.78 -6.30
C TYR A 73 -15.02 -5.28 -6.41
N ASP A 74 -15.74 -4.50 -5.61
CA ASP A 74 -15.48 -3.08 -5.44
C ASP A 74 -14.08 -2.83 -4.86
N ASP A 75 -13.49 -1.67 -5.19
CA ASP A 75 -12.12 -1.32 -4.80
C ASP A 75 -11.90 -1.34 -3.29
N ASP A 76 -12.92 -0.99 -2.49
CA ASP A 76 -12.86 -1.03 -1.04
C ASP A 76 -12.73 -2.47 -0.50
N ILE A 77 -13.48 -3.41 -1.07
CA ILE A 77 -13.41 -4.84 -0.72
C ILE A 77 -12.05 -5.41 -1.14
N ARG A 78 -11.60 -5.08 -2.35
CA ARG A 78 -10.29 -5.51 -2.88
C ARG A 78 -9.15 -5.04 -1.98
N LEU A 79 -9.16 -3.78 -1.59
CA LEU A 79 -8.18 -3.20 -0.67
C LEU A 79 -8.24 -3.87 0.72
N GLY A 80 -9.46 -4.12 1.24
CA GLY A 80 -9.68 -4.81 2.50
C GLY A 80 -9.06 -6.22 2.52
N ILE A 81 -9.28 -7.00 1.46
CA ILE A 81 -8.68 -8.34 1.30
C ILE A 81 -7.15 -8.24 1.24
N LEU A 82 -6.59 -7.31 0.47
CA LEU A 82 -5.14 -7.14 0.35
C LEU A 82 -4.48 -6.84 1.70
N LYS A 83 -5.07 -5.94 2.49
CA LYS A 83 -4.56 -5.59 3.83
C LYS A 83 -4.56 -6.75 4.81
N ARG A 84 -5.59 -7.60 4.75
CA ARG A 84 -5.77 -8.72 5.68
C ARG A 84 -5.10 -10.02 5.23
N THR A 85 -4.66 -10.11 3.98
CA THR A 85 -4.10 -11.34 3.41
C THR A 85 -3.04 -12.01 4.31
N LEU A 86 -2.10 -11.25 4.87
CA LEU A 86 -1.09 -11.81 5.79
C LEU A 86 -1.69 -12.30 7.11
N GLN A 87 -2.68 -11.59 7.67
CA GLN A 87 -3.40 -12.02 8.88
C GLN A 87 -4.19 -13.30 8.62
N THR A 88 -4.84 -13.41 7.46
CA THR A 88 -5.54 -14.63 7.05
C THR A 88 -4.58 -15.82 7.02
N TYR A 89 -3.36 -15.65 6.49
CA TYR A 89 -2.35 -16.71 6.53
C TYR A 89 -1.88 -17.06 7.95
N MET A 90 -1.71 -16.07 8.84
CA MET A 90 -1.28 -16.30 10.21
C MET A 90 -2.31 -17.07 11.05
N PHE A 91 -3.59 -16.77 10.84
CA PHE A 91 -4.69 -17.30 11.67
C PHE A 91 -5.54 -18.34 10.94
N SER A 92 -5.11 -18.79 9.76
CA SER A 92 -5.84 -19.79 8.97
C SER A 92 -6.16 -21.03 9.81
N GLY A 93 -7.43 -21.43 9.83
CA GLY A 93 -7.92 -22.54 10.65
C GLY A 93 -8.40 -22.15 12.06
N THR A 94 -8.42 -20.85 12.38
CA THR A 94 -9.08 -20.33 13.58
C THR A 94 -10.44 -19.73 13.25
N VAL A 95 -11.37 -19.82 14.20
CA VAL A 95 -12.71 -19.20 14.08
C VAL A 95 -12.60 -17.69 13.84
N LEU A 96 -11.63 -17.03 14.48
CA LEU A 96 -11.38 -15.60 14.31
C LEU A 96 -11.08 -15.25 12.85
N ALA A 97 -10.23 -16.03 12.18
CA ALA A 97 -9.88 -15.78 10.79
C ALA A 97 -11.07 -15.96 9.84
N GLU A 98 -11.90 -16.98 10.09
CA GLU A 98 -13.11 -17.22 9.29
C GLU A 98 -14.17 -16.15 9.51
N GLU A 99 -14.43 -15.74 10.75
CA GLU A 99 -15.36 -14.64 11.04
C GLU A 99 -14.90 -13.32 10.42
N GLU A 100 -13.61 -12.98 10.54
CA GLU A 100 -13.08 -11.77 9.92
C GLU A 100 -13.20 -11.84 8.40
N LEU A 101 -12.89 -12.98 7.77
CA LEU A 101 -13.04 -13.15 6.34
C LEU A 101 -14.50 -12.91 5.90
N LEU A 102 -15.44 -13.60 6.55
CA LEU A 102 -16.85 -13.52 6.21
C LEU A 102 -17.38 -12.09 6.36
N LYS A 103 -17.10 -11.42 7.47
CA LYS A 103 -17.54 -10.03 7.71
C LYS A 103 -17.05 -9.03 6.66
N ASN A 104 -15.86 -9.25 6.08
CA ASN A 104 -15.30 -8.33 5.08
C ASN A 104 -15.79 -8.60 3.65
N ILE A 105 -16.12 -9.85 3.31
CA ILE A 105 -16.52 -10.24 1.94
C ILE A 105 -18.05 -10.31 1.82
N PHE A 106 -18.73 -10.80 2.86
CA PHE A 106 -20.16 -11.08 2.87
C PHE A 106 -20.82 -10.36 4.06
N ALA A 107 -21.59 -9.31 3.77
CA ALA A 107 -22.21 -8.48 4.81
C ALA A 107 -23.14 -9.28 5.76
N ASP A 108 -23.79 -10.33 5.25
CA ASP A 108 -24.82 -11.09 5.97
C ASP A 108 -24.40 -12.55 6.29
N ALA A 109 -23.11 -12.89 6.18
CA ALA A 109 -22.64 -14.25 6.47
C ALA A 109 -22.11 -14.39 7.90
N GLU A 110 -22.51 -15.47 8.57
CA GLU A 110 -22.04 -15.84 9.90
C GLU A 110 -21.42 -17.23 9.88
N PHE A 111 -20.31 -17.41 10.60
CA PHE A 111 -19.71 -18.72 10.80
C PHE A 111 -20.33 -19.40 12.02
N ILE A 112 -20.98 -20.56 11.81
CA ILE A 112 -21.54 -21.38 12.89
C ILE A 112 -20.71 -22.66 13.00
N PRO A 113 -19.98 -22.88 14.11
CA PRO A 113 -19.24 -24.12 14.34
C PRO A 113 -20.14 -25.36 14.40
N TRP A 114 -19.63 -26.50 13.91
CA TRP A 114 -20.40 -27.76 13.80
C TRP A 114 -21.03 -28.28 15.10
N TYR A 115 -20.39 -28.01 16.23
CA TYR A 115 -20.88 -28.43 17.54
C TYR A 115 -22.10 -27.60 18.00
N GLN A 116 -22.34 -26.41 17.44
CA GLN A 116 -23.48 -25.56 17.80
C GLN A 116 -24.78 -26.00 17.12
N TYR A 117 -24.69 -26.50 15.88
CA TYR A 117 -25.85 -27.03 15.14
C TYR A 117 -25.99 -28.56 15.22
N GLY A 118 -25.14 -29.22 16.04
CA GLY A 118 -25.25 -30.65 16.31
C GLY A 118 -25.06 -31.55 15.09
N GLY A 119 -24.24 -31.10 14.11
CA GLY A 119 -23.97 -31.86 12.89
C GLY A 119 -25.15 -31.95 11.90
N LYS A 120 -26.21 -31.15 12.10
CA LYS A 120 -27.32 -31.01 11.16
C LYS A 120 -27.19 -29.69 10.38
N PRO A 121 -26.74 -29.73 9.12
CA PRO A 121 -26.58 -28.54 8.28
C PRO A 121 -27.93 -27.88 7.96
#